data_AF-A0A3D2RQA6-F1
#
_entry.id   AF-A0A3D2RQA6-F1
#
_cell.length_a   1.000
_cell.length_b   1.000
_cell.length_c   1.000
_cell.angle_alpha   90.00
_cell.angle_beta   90.00
_cell.angle_gamma   90.00
#
_symmetry.space_group_name_H-M   'P 1'
#
loop_
_entity.id
_entity.type
_entity.pdbx_description
1 polymer ?
#
loop_
_entity_poly.entity_id
_entity_poly.type
_entity_poly.pdbx_seq_one_letter_code
_entity_poly.pdbx_strand_id
1 'polypeptide(L)'
;MSILKKLRSWEGFLSLILVSVILVNALNSESFLSIDNQINIFELSIEKIIVALVMVFIILNAEIDLSVASMMGLSACVLGWLVESGTPMILALGLCL
;
A
#
# COMPACT_ATOMS: atom_id res chain seq x y z
N MET A 1 -24.22 -20.65 16.36
CA MET A 1 -22.90 -21.18 15.93
C MET A 1 -22.32 -20.34 14.77
N SER A 2 -22.23 -19.01 14.88
CA SER A 2 -22.07 -18.14 13.69
C SER A 2 -20.96 -17.07 13.80
N ILE A 3 -20.92 -16.26 14.86
CA ILE A 3 -19.90 -15.19 14.98
C ILE A 3 -18.51 -15.71 15.40
N LEU A 4 -18.43 -16.64 16.35
CA LEU A 4 -17.15 -17.14 16.89
C LEU A 4 -16.30 -17.88 15.85
N LYS A 5 -16.91 -18.57 14.89
CA LYS A 5 -16.18 -19.18 13.76
C LYS A 5 -15.65 -18.12 12.79
N LYS A 6 -16.43 -17.05 12.57
CA LYS A 6 -16.06 -15.93 11.69
C LYS A 6 -14.94 -15.07 12.30
N LEU A 7 -14.91 -14.90 13.62
CA LEU A 7 -13.79 -14.26 14.33
C LEU A 7 -12.50 -15.08 14.28
N ARG A 8 -12.61 -16.41 14.14
CA ARG A 8 -11.47 -17.32 14.02
C ARG A 8 -11.01 -17.54 12.56
N SER A 9 -11.65 -16.89 11.59
CA SER A 9 -11.20 -16.92 10.19
C SER A 9 -10.05 -15.91 9.98
N TRP A 10 -9.35 -16.03 8.84
CA TRP A 10 -8.35 -15.06 8.41
C TRP A 10 -8.90 -13.63 8.35
N GLU A 11 -10.17 -13.47 7.95
CA GLU A 11 -10.85 -12.17 7.91
C GLU A 11 -11.02 -11.57 9.30
N GLY A 12 -11.41 -12.40 10.29
CA GLY A 12 -11.54 -11.98 11.68
C GLY A 12 -10.20 -11.52 12.28
N PHE A 13 -9.13 -12.26 11.98
CA PHE A 13 -7.78 -11.89 12.41
C PHE A 13 -7.31 -10.57 11.77
N LEU A 14 -7.48 -10.39 10.46
CA LEU A 14 -7.13 -9.14 9.77
C LEU A 14 -7.94 -7.95 10.29
N SER A 15 -9.24 -8.15 10.55
CA SER A 15 -10.09 -7.11 11.15
C SER A 15 -9.61 -6.72 12.55
N LEU A 16 -9.20 -7.70 13.37
CA LEU A 16 -8.63 -7.44 14.69
C LEU A 16 -7.32 -6.65 14.61
N ILE A 17 -6.43 -6.99 13.67
CA ILE A 17 -5.20 -6.24 13.42
C ILE A 17 -5.54 -4.80 13.03
N LEU A 18 -6.46 -4.60 12.08
CA LEU A 18 -6.85 -3.28 11.61
C LEU A 18 -7.37 -2.39 12.76
N VAL A 19 -8.29 -2.91 13.57
CA VAL A 19 -8.84 -2.18 14.73
C VAL A 19 -7.74 -1.87 15.74
N SER A 20 -6.83 -2.81 15.99
CA SER A 20 -5.71 -2.60 16.91
C SER A 20 -4.78 -1.49 16.44
N VAL A 21 -4.42 -1.47 15.15
CA VAL A 21 -3.57 -0.42 14.56
C VAL A 21 -4.25 0.94 14.66
N ILE A 22 -5.55 1.04 14.35
CA ILE A 22 -6.30 2.30 14.46
C ILE A 22 -6.31 2.79 15.92
N LEU A 23 -6.62 1.92 16.88
CA LEU A 23 -6.64 2.26 18.31
C LEU A 23 -5.28 2.75 18.81
N VAL A 24 -4.21 2.00 18.51
CA VAL A 24 -2.85 2.38 18.93
C VAL A 24 -2.47 3.74 18.37
N ASN A 25 -2.75 4.01 17.09
CA ASN A 25 -2.41 5.31 16.50
C ASN A 25 -3.28 6.45 17.05
N ALA A 26 -4.57 6.21 17.30
CA ALA A 26 -5.47 7.19 17.91
C ALA A 26 -5.04 7.55 19.34
N LEU A 27 -4.47 6.61 20.09
CA LEU A 27 -3.93 6.86 21.44
C LEU A 27 -2.58 7.60 21.41
N ASN A 28 -1.76 7.38 20.38
CA ASN A 28 -0.45 8.03 20.26
C ASN A 28 -0.51 9.44 19.65
N SER A 29 -1.56 9.77 18.89
CA SER A 29 -1.72 11.06 18.23
C SER A 29 -3.15 11.54 18.25
N GLU A 30 -3.39 12.69 18.88
CA GLU A 30 -4.70 13.34 18.98
C GLU A 30 -5.29 13.68 17.60
N SER A 31 -4.44 13.94 16.60
CA SER A 31 -4.86 14.29 15.23
C SER A 31 -5.04 13.07 14.33
N PHE A 32 -4.80 11.85 14.79
CA PHE A 32 -4.82 10.67 13.93
C PHE A 32 -6.17 10.47 13.21
N LEU A 33 -7.28 10.68 13.91
CA LEU A 33 -8.63 10.55 13.37
C LEU A 33 -9.15 11.83 12.69
N SER A 34 -8.34 12.88 12.58
CA SER A 34 -8.71 14.11 11.87
C SER A 34 -8.91 13.84 10.38
N ILE A 35 -9.81 14.60 9.75
CA ILE A 35 -10.11 14.47 8.31
C ILE A 35 -8.83 14.67 7.46
N ASP A 36 -8.00 15.65 7.82
CA ASP A 36 -6.76 15.95 7.11
C ASP A 36 -5.79 14.77 7.16
N ASN A 37 -5.64 14.13 8.34
CA ASN A 37 -4.77 12.97 8.46
C ASN A 37 -5.34 11.74 7.71
N GLN A 38 -6.66 11.57 7.70
CA GLN A 38 -7.27 10.50 6.90
C GLN A 38 -7.01 10.71 5.40
N ILE A 39 -7.17 11.93 4.88
CA ILE A 39 -6.83 12.27 3.50
C ILE A 39 -5.35 11.98 3.22
N ASN A 40 -4.46 12.40 4.11
CA ASN A 40 -3.03 12.17 3.95
C ASN A 40 -2.66 10.67 3.92
N ILE A 41 -3.27 9.85 4.79
CA ILE A 41 -3.08 8.39 4.77
C ILE A 41 -3.50 7.79 3.43
N PHE A 42 -4.60 8.28 2.85
CA PHE A 42 -5.04 7.84 1.52
C PHE A 42 -4.07 8.29 0.43
N GLU A 43 -3.60 9.53 0.44
CA GLU A 43 -2.60 10.05 -0.52
C GLU A 43 -1.32 9.20 -0.53
N LEU A 44 -0.78 8.89 0.66
CA LEU A 44 0.39 8.03 0.83
C LEU A 44 0.14 6.55 0.47
N SER A 45 -1.11 6.17 0.23
CA SER A 45 -1.51 4.82 -0.14
C SER A 45 -1.97 4.70 -1.59
N ILE A 46 -2.07 5.80 -2.35
CA ILE A 46 -2.51 5.81 -3.76
C ILE A 46 -1.70 4.81 -4.59
N GLU A 47 -0.38 4.82 -4.44
CA GLU A 47 0.53 3.92 -5.16
C GLU A 47 0.17 2.44 -4.94
N LYS A 48 -0.06 2.03 -3.68
CA LYS A 48 -0.43 0.67 -3.30
C LYS A 48 -1.81 0.29 -3.83
N ILE A 49 -2.75 1.23 -3.86
CA ILE A 49 -4.11 1.02 -4.37
C ILE A 49 -4.08 0.76 -5.89
N ILE A 50 -3.29 1.52 -6.64
CA ILE A 50 -3.14 1.34 -8.09
C ILE A 50 -2.57 -0.06 -8.39
N VAL A 51 -1.53 -0.47 -7.67
CA VAL A 51 -0.94 -1.81 -7.82
C VAL A 51 -1.94 -2.91 -7.44
N ALA A 52 -2.64 -2.77 -6.31
CA ALA A 52 -3.63 -3.74 -5.87
C ALA A 52 -4.76 -3.92 -6.90
N LEU A 53 -5.20 -2.84 -7.55
CA LEU A 53 -6.21 -2.89 -8.61
C LEU A 53 -5.74 -3.73 -9.80
N VAL A 54 -4.50 -3.54 -10.26
CA VAL A 54 -3.92 -4.34 -11.35
C VAL A 54 -3.75 -5.80 -10.92
N MET A 55 -3.27 -6.05 -9.70
CA MET A 55 -3.08 -7.39 -9.15
C MET A 55 -4.39 -8.20 -9.11
N VAL A 56 -5.54 -7.56 -8.87
CA VAL A 56 -6.84 -8.24 -8.94
C VAL A 56 -7.08 -8.84 -10.32
N PHE A 57 -6.77 -8.13 -11.41
CA PHE A 57 -6.92 -8.68 -12.77
C PHE A 57 -5.99 -9.86 -13.05
N ILE A 58 -4.76 -9.81 -12.53
CA ILE A 58 -3.79 -10.91 -12.66
C ILE A 58 -4.32 -12.16 -11.92
N ILE A 59 -4.76 -12.00 -10.67
CA ILE A 59 -5.30 -13.08 -9.85
C ILE A 59 -6.55 -13.69 -10.49
N LEU A 60 -7.42 -12.87 -11.11
CA LEU A 60 -8.61 -13.36 -11.83
C LEU A 60 -8.26 -14.25 -13.02
N ASN A 61 -7.12 -14.01 -13.68
CA ASN A 61 -6.58 -14.87 -14.74
C ASN A 61 -5.87 -16.12 -14.19
N ALA A 62 -5.90 -16.34 -12.87
CA ALA A 62 -5.19 -17.41 -12.16
C ALA A 62 -3.66 -17.35 -12.32
N GLU A 63 -3.11 -16.17 -12.62
CA GLU A 63 -1.68 -15.92 -12.64
C GLU A 63 -1.22 -15.45 -11.25
N ILE A 64 -0.02 -15.87 -10.85
CA ILE A 64 0.64 -15.41 -9.62
C ILE A 64 1.84 -14.58 -10.05
N ASP A 65 1.59 -13.33 -10.43
CA ASP A 65 2.65 -12.43 -10.87
C ASP A 65 3.31 -11.74 -9.67
N LEU A 66 4.42 -12.32 -9.20
CA LEU A 66 5.26 -11.71 -8.17
C LEU A 66 6.17 -10.60 -8.74
N SER A 67 6.29 -10.50 -10.08
CA SER A 67 7.20 -9.57 -10.74
C SER A 67 6.75 -8.11 -10.59
N VAL A 68 5.45 -7.85 -10.42
CA VAL A 68 4.88 -6.51 -10.23
C VAL A 68 5.54 -5.78 -9.04
N ALA A 69 5.67 -6.46 -7.91
CA ALA A 69 6.30 -5.89 -6.71
C ALA A 69 7.81 -5.64 -6.91
N SER A 70 8.50 -6.55 -7.62
CA SER A 70 9.93 -6.41 -7.91
C SER A 70 10.22 -5.28 -8.89
N MET A 71 9.39 -5.11 -9.92
CA MET A 71 9.52 -4.03 -10.91
C MET A 71 9.29 -2.66 -10.27
N MET A 72 8.25 -2.54 -9.45
CA MET A 72 7.97 -1.33 -8.66
C MET A 72 9.16 -0.95 -7.77
N GLY A 73 9.72 -1.91 -7.03
CA GLY A 73 10.89 -1.69 -6.18
C GLY A 73 12.14 -1.28 -6.98
N LEU A 74 12.39 -1.94 -8.11
CA LEU A 74 13.51 -1.59 -8.99
C LEU A 74 13.35 -0.18 -9.56
N SER A 75 12.18 0.16 -10.10
CA SER A 75 11.89 1.49 -10.64
C SER A 75 12.05 2.58 -9.58
N ALA A 76 11.61 2.35 -8.35
CA ALA A 76 11.80 3.30 -7.24
C ALA A 76 13.28 3.51 -6.88
N CYS A 77 14.07 2.43 -6.81
CA CYS A 77 15.50 2.50 -6.53
C CYS A 77 16.27 3.22 -7.65
N VAL A 78 15.99 2.89 -8.92
CA VAL A 78 16.64 3.52 -10.07
C VAL A 78 16.28 5.00 -10.16
N LEU A 79 15.01 5.36 -9.92
CA LEU A 79 14.58 6.75 -9.90
C LEU A 79 15.32 7.55 -8.82
N GLY A 80 15.40 7.01 -7.60
CA GLY A 80 16.16 7.64 -6.51
C GLY A 80 17.62 7.86 -6.88
N TRP A 81 18.27 6.84 -7.44
CA TRP A 81 19.66 6.91 -7.87
C TRP A 81 19.90 7.92 -9.00
N LEU A 82 19.00 7.98 -10.00
CA LEU A 82 19.10 8.94 -11.12
C LEU A 82 18.96 10.38 -10.64
N VAL A 83 17.99 10.65 -9.76
CA VAL A 83 17.77 11.99 -9.18
C VAL A 83 18.96 12.40 -8.31
N GLU A 84 19.49 11.48 -7.48
CA GLU A 84 20.70 11.73 -6.69
C GLU A 84 21.92 12.01 -7.57
N SER A 85 22.02 11.34 -8.73
CA SER A 85 23.08 11.55 -9.72
C SER A 85 22.92 12.85 -10.54
N GLY A 86 21.92 13.69 -10.22
CA GLY A 86 21.69 14.99 -10.86
C GLY A 86 20.80 14.94 -12.11
N THR A 87 20.19 13.80 -12.42
CA THR A 87 19.24 13.70 -13.54
C THR A 87 17.97 14.49 -13.22
N PRO A 88 17.47 15.34 -14.14
CA PRO A 88 16.20 16.03 -13.92
C PRO A 88 15.05 15.06 -13.67
N MET A 89 14.18 15.37 -12.68
CA MET A 89 13.07 14.50 -12.25
C MET A 89 12.21 13.97 -13.40
N ILE A 90 11.86 14.84 -14.36
CA ILE A 90 11.04 14.46 -15.53
C ILE A 90 11.73 13.39 -16.38
N LEU A 91 13.04 13.51 -16.57
CA LEU A 91 13.82 12.57 -17.36
C LEU A 91 14.03 11.25 -16.59
N ALA A 92 14.27 11.32 -15.28
CA ALA A 92 14.35 10.15 -14.42
C ALA A 92 13.04 9.35 -14.40
N LEU A 93 11.89 10.03 -14.29
CA LEU A 93 10.56 9.41 -14.39
C LEU A 93 10.37 8.70 -15.74
N GLY A 94 10.74 9.35 -16.85
CA GLY A 94 10.63 8.76 -18.18
C GLY A 94 11.48 7.50 -18.40
N LEU A 95 12.60 7.37 -17.67
CA LEU A 95 13.48 6.19 -17.74
C LEU A 95 13.04 5.05 -16.81
N CYS A 96 12.19 5.32 -15.82
CA CYS A 96 11.77 4.35 -14.79
C CYS A 96 10.31 3.89 -14.91
N LEU A 97 9.56 4.45 -15.88
CA LEU A 97 8.24 3.96 -16.32
C LEU A 97 8.39 2.71 -17.19
#